data_AF-A0ABD1QTU8-F1
#
_entry.id   AF-A0ABD1QTU8-F1
#
_cell.length_a   1.000
_cell.length_b   1.000
_cell.length_c   1.000
_cell.angle_alpha   90.00
_cell.angle_beta   90.00
_cell.angle_gamma   90.00
#
_symmetry.space_group_name_H-M   'P 1'
#
loop_
_entity.id
_entity.type
_entity.pdbx_description
1 polymer ?
#
loop_
_entity_poly.entity_id
_entity_poly.type
_entity_poly.pdbx_seq_one_letter_code
_entity_poly.pdbx_strand_id
1 'polypeptide(L)'
;MDKTYSQIPGTPSSGDLRSYMLDSPRVGDSVVPEMLLKVLEPYRKEGRLLDGQRVRLYASVVNKGYAARLAFAAAIFGESMEALFWLQLPQALHHLMNKLVIKSQKGPQPAATPEIDEASILSRISSKGKSVPGGGKKNPLGNGQLRLMAFEQAELWECASERIPWHEKLESEEAIQNHIHELVSVGNLEGAVSLLLSTPPESSYFYANALQAVALSSAVSKSLLELAVKVVAANMVRTDQSLSGTHLLCAVGRYQEACSQLQDAGCWTDAATLAATHLKGSDYARVLQRWAEHVHHAEHNIWRALILYVAAGALQEALAALREAQLPDTAAMFIFACHEILDEYLSTPGSDEESDSSTNNNKLNLPVLNPENEDVIAVGEYYGQHQRKLVHMCMDSQPYSD
;
A
#
# COMPACT_ATOMS: atom_id res chain seq x y z
N MET A 1 -63.26 9.78 34.22
CA MET A 1 -63.19 10.95 33.33
C MET A 1 -61.95 11.69 33.82
N ASP A 2 -60.81 11.73 33.12
CA ASP A 2 -60.60 11.85 31.68
C ASP A 2 -59.40 11.04 31.18
N LYS A 3 -59.60 10.35 30.04
CA LYS A 3 -58.55 9.77 29.20
C LYS A 3 -58.20 10.80 28.12
N THR A 4 -57.12 11.54 28.30
CA THR A 4 -56.55 12.38 27.24
C THR A 4 -55.69 11.50 26.33
N TYR A 5 -56.34 10.93 25.32
CA TYR A 5 -55.66 10.49 24.10
C TYR A 5 -55.04 11.71 23.43
N SER A 6 -53.73 11.89 23.55
CA SER A 6 -52.99 12.83 22.73
C SER A 6 -52.96 12.30 21.29
N GLN A 7 -53.84 12.85 20.46
CA GLN A 7 -53.87 12.67 19.02
C GLN A 7 -52.51 13.08 18.43
N ILE A 8 -51.84 12.12 17.78
CA ILE A 8 -50.69 12.36 16.92
C ILE A 8 -51.22 13.02 15.64
N PRO A 9 -50.78 14.24 15.27
CA PRO A 9 -51.20 14.87 14.03
C PRO A 9 -50.50 14.19 12.85
N GLY A 10 -51.29 13.71 11.89
CA GLY A 10 -50.81 13.30 10.57
C GLY A 10 -50.29 11.86 10.52
N THR A 11 -51.20 10.89 10.45
CA THR A 11 -50.92 9.64 9.74
C THR A 11 -50.71 9.94 8.26
N PRO A 12 -49.49 9.81 7.68
CA PRO A 12 -49.44 9.48 6.27
C PRO A 12 -50.17 8.14 6.11
N SER A 13 -51.06 8.05 5.12
CA SER A 13 -51.64 6.79 4.68
C SER A 13 -50.52 5.74 4.62
N SER A 14 -50.54 4.78 5.53
CA SER A 14 -49.50 3.76 5.66
C SER A 14 -49.53 2.93 4.38
N GLY A 15 -48.73 3.32 3.39
CA GLY A 15 -48.30 2.42 2.35
C GLY A 15 -47.78 1.16 3.04
N ASP A 16 -48.25 0.01 2.58
CA ASP A 16 -47.80 -1.28 3.08
C ASP A 16 -46.27 -1.28 3.06
N LEU A 17 -45.61 -1.49 4.20
CA LEU A 17 -44.14 -1.53 4.26
C LEU A 17 -43.56 -2.56 3.27
N ARG A 18 -44.39 -3.53 2.87
CA ARG A 18 -44.13 -4.48 1.78
C ARG A 18 -43.81 -3.80 0.44
N SER A 19 -44.46 -2.70 0.08
CA SER A 19 -44.19 -2.02 -1.19
C SER A 19 -42.78 -1.43 -1.24
N TYR A 20 -42.27 -0.95 -0.10
CA TYR A 20 -40.89 -0.43 0.01
C TYR A 20 -39.84 -1.54 0.06
N MET A 21 -40.21 -2.75 0.50
CA MET A 21 -39.33 -3.92 0.50
C MET A 21 -39.19 -4.58 -0.87
N LEU A 22 -40.18 -4.42 -1.76
CA LEU A 22 -40.15 -4.97 -3.12
C LEU A 22 -39.10 -4.29 -4.01
N ASP A 23 -38.78 -3.03 -3.75
CA ASP A 23 -37.81 -2.22 -4.50
C ASP A 23 -36.39 -2.28 -3.91
N SER A 24 -36.21 -2.93 -2.75
CA SER A 24 -34.88 -3.11 -2.15
C SER A 24 -34.16 -4.26 -2.85
N PRO A 25 -32.85 -4.12 -3.12
CA PRO A 25 -32.10 -5.20 -3.73
C PRO A 25 -32.08 -6.44 -2.83
N ARG A 26 -32.26 -7.61 -3.44
CA ARG A 26 -32.54 -8.88 -2.77
C ARG A 26 -31.25 -9.54 -2.30
N VAL A 27 -30.75 -9.17 -1.12
CA VAL A 27 -29.69 -9.94 -0.45
C VAL A 27 -30.26 -10.59 0.81
N GLY A 28 -30.09 -11.90 0.90
CA GLY A 28 -30.70 -12.74 1.92
C GLY A 28 -32.14 -13.15 1.61
N ASP A 29 -32.86 -13.58 2.64
CA ASP A 29 -34.21 -14.14 2.56
C ASP A 29 -35.25 -13.03 2.68
N SER A 30 -36.05 -12.79 1.63
CA SER A 30 -37.00 -11.68 1.58
C SER A 30 -38.13 -11.78 2.62
N VAL A 31 -38.38 -12.98 3.15
CA VAL A 31 -39.41 -13.23 4.17
C VAL A 31 -38.92 -12.86 5.57
N VAL A 32 -37.60 -12.87 5.79
CA VAL A 32 -37.02 -12.65 7.11
C VAL A 32 -37.26 -11.24 7.65
N PRO A 33 -37.04 -10.14 6.89
CA PRO A 33 -37.30 -8.81 7.43
C PRO A 33 -38.77 -8.61 7.80
N GLU A 34 -39.72 -9.22 7.08
CA GLU A 34 -41.14 -9.19 7.47
C GLU A 34 -41.39 -9.93 8.80
N MET A 35 -40.74 -11.08 8.98
CA MET A 35 -40.86 -11.85 10.22
C MET A 35 -40.23 -11.10 11.41
N LEU A 36 -39.09 -10.45 11.18
CA LEU A 36 -38.40 -9.62 12.17
C LEU A 36 -39.26 -8.40 12.57
N LEU A 37 -39.89 -7.73 11.59
CA LEU A 37 -40.82 -6.63 11.86
C LEU A 37 -42.05 -7.08 12.67
N LYS A 38 -42.59 -8.27 12.40
CA LYS A 38 -43.69 -8.86 13.20
C LYS A 38 -43.25 -9.16 14.63
N VAL A 39 -42.06 -9.71 14.82
CA VAL A 39 -41.51 -10.02 16.16
C VAL A 39 -41.22 -8.75 16.95
N LEU A 40 -40.80 -7.67 16.29
CA LEU A 40 -40.54 -6.36 16.91
C LEU A 40 -41.81 -5.52 17.15
N GLU A 41 -42.97 -5.92 16.60
CA GLU A 41 -44.21 -5.15 16.69
C GLU A 41 -44.69 -4.90 18.14
N PRO A 42 -44.63 -5.86 19.08
CA PRO A 42 -44.97 -5.63 20.48
C PRO A 42 -44.07 -4.57 21.15
N TYR A 43 -42.75 -4.69 20.96
CA TYR A 43 -41.76 -3.73 21.48
C TYR A 43 -41.98 -2.32 20.93
N ARG A 44 -42.42 -2.21 19.66
CA ARG A 44 -42.77 -0.92 19.04
C ARG A 44 -44.02 -0.31 19.67
N LYS A 45 -45.07 -1.13 19.92
CA LYS A 45 -46.31 -0.67 20.57
C LYS A 45 -46.08 -0.17 21.98
N GLU A 46 -45.10 -0.75 22.67
CA GLU A 46 -44.69 -0.35 24.03
C GLU A 46 -43.74 0.86 24.04
N GLY A 47 -43.31 1.36 22.87
CA GLY A 47 -42.40 2.50 22.76
C GLY A 47 -40.96 2.21 23.21
N ARG A 48 -40.57 0.93 23.29
CA ARG A 48 -39.29 0.48 23.89
C ARG A 48 -38.14 0.31 22.90
N LEU A 49 -38.38 0.54 21.60
CA LEU A 49 -37.40 0.28 20.54
C LEU A 49 -36.43 1.44 20.29
N LEU A 50 -36.94 2.68 20.17
CA LEU A 50 -36.14 3.86 19.82
C LEU A 50 -36.74 5.12 20.44
N ASP A 51 -35.87 5.98 20.99
CA ASP A 51 -36.27 7.30 21.47
C ASP A 51 -36.82 8.17 20.33
N GLY A 52 -37.87 8.96 20.59
CA GLY A 52 -38.46 9.86 19.58
C GLY A 52 -37.48 10.92 19.04
N GLN A 53 -36.39 11.22 19.74
CA GLN A 53 -35.31 12.06 19.22
C GLN A 53 -34.46 11.32 18.18
N ARG A 54 -34.09 10.05 18.43
CA ARG A 54 -33.31 9.22 17.50
C ARG A 54 -34.07 8.94 16.21
N VAL A 55 -35.39 8.70 16.31
CA VAL A 55 -36.26 8.53 15.13
C VAL A 55 -36.28 9.79 14.26
N ARG A 56 -36.39 10.98 14.87
CA ARG A 56 -36.34 12.26 14.14
C ARG A 56 -34.99 12.48 13.44
N LEU A 57 -33.89 12.12 14.11
CA LEU A 57 -32.56 12.20 13.52
C LEU A 57 -32.40 11.21 12.36
N TYR A 58 -32.84 9.95 12.51
CA TYR A 58 -32.79 8.97 11.44
C TYR A 58 -33.64 9.36 10.23
N ALA A 59 -34.82 9.95 10.44
CA ALA A 59 -35.67 10.46 9.37
C ALA A 59 -34.98 11.51 8.49
N SER A 60 -34.00 12.25 9.03
CA SER A 60 -33.19 13.20 8.24
C SER A 60 -32.08 12.54 7.40
N VAL A 61 -31.73 11.29 7.70
CA VAL A 61 -30.64 10.51 7.07
C VAL A 61 -31.15 9.43 6.12
N VAL A 62 -32.41 9.01 6.24
CA VAL A 62 -32.98 7.89 5.47
C VAL A 62 -32.84 8.04 3.94
N ASN A 63 -32.78 9.27 3.43
CA ASN A 63 -32.64 9.57 2.01
C ASN A 63 -31.19 9.77 1.53
N LYS A 64 -30.17 9.63 2.41
CA LYS A 64 -28.76 9.96 2.11
C LYS A 64 -27.91 8.76 1.66
N GLY A 65 -28.52 7.66 1.23
CA GLY A 65 -27.85 6.43 0.79
C GLY A 65 -27.58 5.40 1.90
N TYR A 66 -27.10 4.20 1.54
CA TYR A 66 -26.77 3.11 2.47
C TYR A 66 -25.63 3.50 3.42
N ALA A 67 -24.54 4.06 2.91
CA ALA A 67 -23.37 4.42 3.71
C ALA A 67 -23.72 5.40 4.84
N ALA A 68 -24.53 6.43 4.56
CA ALA A 68 -24.96 7.39 5.58
C ALA A 68 -25.89 6.77 6.63
N ARG A 69 -26.80 5.88 6.21
CA ARG A 69 -27.70 5.15 7.12
C ARG A 69 -26.92 4.22 8.06
N LEU A 70 -25.91 3.54 7.54
CA LEU A 70 -25.05 2.64 8.32
C LEU A 70 -24.12 3.40 9.25
N ALA A 71 -23.53 4.51 8.80
CA ALA A 71 -22.75 5.40 9.66
C ALA A 71 -23.57 5.88 10.87
N PHE A 72 -24.84 6.25 10.64
CA PHE A 72 -25.74 6.66 11.71
C PHE A 72 -26.07 5.50 12.67
N ALA A 73 -26.35 4.30 12.13
CA ALA A 73 -26.62 3.13 12.96
C ALA A 73 -25.40 2.75 13.82
N ALA A 74 -24.21 2.71 13.22
CA ALA A 74 -22.96 2.44 13.90
C ALA A 74 -22.64 3.49 14.99
N ALA A 75 -22.89 4.76 14.72
CA ALA A 75 -22.66 5.83 15.70
C ALA A 75 -23.55 5.73 16.95
N ILE A 76 -24.70 5.05 16.86
CA ILE A 76 -25.66 4.93 17.97
C ILE A 76 -25.57 3.56 18.66
N PHE A 77 -25.39 2.49 17.89
CA PHE A 77 -25.49 1.11 18.38
C PHE A 77 -24.19 0.31 18.25
N GLY A 78 -23.27 0.75 17.40
CA GLY A 78 -22.02 0.07 17.09
C GLY A 78 -20.81 0.83 17.59
N GLU A 79 -19.74 0.78 16.82
CA GLU A 79 -18.46 1.39 17.17
C GLU A 79 -18.20 2.71 16.44
N SER A 80 -17.43 3.61 17.07
CA SER A 80 -17.04 4.87 16.43
C SER A 80 -16.19 4.66 15.17
N MET A 81 -15.37 3.61 15.14
CA MET A 81 -14.53 3.27 13.99
C MET A 81 -15.36 2.73 12.82
N GLU A 82 -16.41 1.97 13.10
CA GLU A 82 -17.39 1.55 12.11
C GLU A 82 -18.09 2.75 11.47
N ALA A 83 -18.55 3.69 12.30
CA ALA A 83 -19.19 4.91 11.80
C ALA A 83 -18.26 5.73 10.90
N LEU A 84 -16.97 5.85 11.29
CA LEU A 84 -15.96 6.51 10.47
C LEU A 84 -15.74 5.78 9.14
N PHE A 85 -15.66 4.45 9.15
CA PHE A 85 -15.53 3.66 7.93
C PHE A 85 -16.68 3.96 6.94
N TRP A 86 -17.93 3.89 7.40
CA TRP A 86 -19.08 4.15 6.54
C TRP A 86 -19.11 5.58 5.99
N LEU A 87 -18.65 6.57 6.76
CA LEU A 87 -18.53 7.96 6.28
C LEU A 87 -17.42 8.14 5.23
N GLN A 88 -16.33 7.39 5.34
CA GLN A 88 -15.17 7.49 4.44
C GLN A 88 -15.33 6.66 3.17
N LEU A 89 -16.19 5.63 3.19
CA LEU A 89 -16.37 4.69 2.09
C LEU A 89 -16.70 5.38 0.74
N PRO A 90 -17.66 6.33 0.64
CA PRO A 90 -17.93 7.03 -0.61
C PRO A 90 -16.71 7.78 -1.16
N GLN A 91 -15.99 8.49 -0.29
CA GLN A 91 -14.81 9.26 -0.69
C GLN A 91 -13.68 8.35 -1.18
N ALA A 92 -13.44 7.24 -0.48
CA ALA A 92 -12.42 6.26 -0.84
C ALA A 92 -12.75 5.60 -2.20
N LEU A 93 -14.02 5.25 -2.42
CA LEU A 93 -14.45 4.61 -3.67
C LEU A 93 -14.41 5.59 -4.85
N HIS A 94 -14.88 6.83 -4.69
CA HIS A 94 -14.73 7.86 -5.73
C HIS A 94 -13.26 8.10 -6.11
N HIS A 95 -12.36 8.12 -5.13
CA HIS A 95 -10.93 8.28 -5.40
C HIS A 95 -10.37 7.09 -6.21
N LEU A 96 -10.78 5.87 -5.87
CA LEU A 96 -10.43 4.66 -6.61
C LEU A 96 -10.96 4.70 -8.05
N MET A 97 -12.21 5.09 -8.24
CA MET A 97 -12.84 5.19 -9.56
C MET A 97 -12.14 6.23 -10.44
N ASN A 98 -11.86 7.42 -9.89
CA ASN A 98 -11.11 8.46 -10.60
C ASN A 98 -9.73 7.95 -11.04
N LYS A 99 -9.04 7.17 -10.19
CA LYS A 99 -7.76 6.53 -10.57
C LYS A 99 -7.91 5.53 -11.71
N LEU A 100 -8.98 4.73 -11.73
CA LEU A 100 -9.26 3.76 -12.79
C LEU A 100 -9.60 4.45 -14.12
N VAL A 101 -10.37 5.53 -14.10
CA VAL A 101 -10.70 6.34 -15.29
C VAL A 101 -9.45 6.96 -15.89
N ILE A 102 -8.60 7.59 -15.07
CA ILE A 102 -7.32 8.17 -15.51
C ILE A 102 -6.40 7.11 -16.13
N LYS A 103 -6.42 5.88 -15.59
CA LYS A 103 -5.67 4.74 -16.15
C LYS A 103 -6.23 4.26 -17.49
N SER A 104 -7.55 4.30 -17.70
CA SER A 104 -8.16 3.91 -18.98
C SER A 104 -7.92 4.94 -20.09
N GLN A 105 -7.78 6.22 -19.75
CA GLN A 105 -7.50 7.29 -20.72
C GLN A 105 -6.00 7.40 -21.06
N LYS A 106 -5.12 7.06 -20.12
CA LYS A 106 -3.69 6.84 -20.41
C LYS A 106 -3.47 5.41 -20.89
N GLY A 107 -3.54 5.19 -22.20
CA GLY A 107 -3.10 3.94 -22.83
C GLY A 107 -1.66 3.54 -22.42
N PRO A 108 -1.19 2.31 -22.74
CA PRO A 108 0.11 1.82 -22.31
C PRO A 108 1.21 2.78 -22.75
N GLN A 109 1.74 3.57 -21.82
CA GLN A 109 2.91 4.38 -22.11
C GLN A 109 4.12 3.45 -22.17
N PRO A 110 4.90 3.47 -23.26
CA PRO A 110 6.26 2.98 -23.20
C PRO A 110 6.98 3.76 -22.10
N ALA A 111 7.79 3.07 -21.32
CA ALA A 111 8.65 3.67 -20.31
C ALA A 111 9.32 4.92 -20.91
N ALA A 112 9.02 6.09 -20.33
CA ALA A 112 9.73 7.31 -20.66
C ALA A 112 11.16 7.15 -20.13
N THR A 113 12.06 6.70 -21.00
CA THR A 113 13.48 6.92 -20.85
C THR A 113 13.70 8.44 -20.79
N PRO A 114 14.36 8.98 -19.76
CA PRO A 114 14.91 10.31 -19.89
C PRO A 114 16.02 10.22 -20.94
N GLU A 115 15.76 10.72 -22.14
CA GLU A 115 16.78 11.07 -23.11
C GLU A 115 17.65 12.16 -22.48
N ILE A 116 18.71 11.73 -21.82
CA ILE A 116 19.85 12.59 -21.53
C ILE A 116 20.76 12.48 -22.74
N ASP A 117 21.04 13.64 -23.31
CA ASP A 117 21.89 13.87 -24.47
C ASP A 117 23.33 13.39 -24.20
N GLU A 118 23.58 12.08 -24.38
CA GLU A 118 24.88 11.42 -24.17
C GLU A 118 25.93 11.75 -25.27
N ALA A 119 25.58 12.59 -26.26
CA ALA A 119 26.43 12.86 -27.41
C ALA A 119 27.51 13.94 -27.20
N SER A 120 27.70 14.48 -25.99
CA SER A 120 28.61 15.64 -25.81
C SER A 120 29.68 15.54 -24.70
N ILE A 121 29.85 14.41 -23.99
CA ILE A 121 30.86 14.31 -22.90
C ILE A 121 31.96 13.24 -23.11
N LEU A 122 31.93 12.44 -24.18
CA LEU A 122 32.99 11.45 -24.46
C LEU A 122 33.82 11.77 -25.70
N SER A 123 34.44 12.96 -25.72
CA SER A 123 35.50 13.30 -26.68
C SER A 123 36.75 13.85 -25.99
N ARG A 124 37.31 13.10 -25.04
CA ARG A 124 38.71 13.20 -24.59
C ARG A 124 38.98 12.06 -23.62
N ILE A 125 39.44 10.93 -24.15
CA ILE A 125 40.55 10.06 -23.68
C ILE A 125 40.51 8.87 -24.64
N SER A 126 41.02 9.10 -25.84
CA SER A 126 41.42 8.03 -26.76
C SER A 126 42.86 8.33 -27.14
N SER A 127 43.78 7.71 -26.41
CA SER A 127 45.16 7.55 -26.87
C SER A 127 45.52 6.07 -26.74
N LYS A 128 45.24 5.41 -27.86
CA LYS A 128 45.82 4.18 -28.36
C LYS A 128 47.30 4.01 -27.97
N GLY A 129 47.63 2.83 -27.45
CA GLY A 129 49.01 2.43 -27.17
C GLY A 129 49.10 0.96 -26.74
N LYS A 130 48.60 0.04 -27.56
CA LYS A 130 48.80 -1.40 -27.36
C LYS A 130 50.22 -1.74 -27.86
N SER A 131 51.22 -1.59 -26.99
CA SER A 131 52.56 -2.11 -27.20
C SER A 131 52.74 -3.38 -26.40
N VAL A 132 53.07 -4.45 -27.11
CA VAL A 132 53.65 -5.67 -26.54
C VAL A 132 55.11 -5.39 -26.20
N PRO A 133 55.60 -5.83 -25.02
CA PRO A 133 56.96 -6.35 -24.91
C PRO A 133 56.87 -7.81 -24.46
N GLY A 134 57.44 -8.78 -25.17
CA GLY A 134 58.87 -8.82 -25.45
C GLY A 134 59.56 -9.38 -24.22
N GLY A 135 59.79 -10.71 -24.21
CA GLY A 135 60.36 -11.43 -23.08
C GLY A 135 61.69 -10.86 -22.61
N GLY A 136 61.78 -10.59 -21.31
CA GLY A 136 63.02 -10.18 -20.65
C GLY A 136 63.05 -10.77 -19.24
N LYS A 137 63.89 -11.78 -19.03
CA LYS A 137 64.24 -12.28 -17.70
C LYS A 137 64.75 -11.11 -16.85
N LYS A 138 64.14 -10.85 -15.69
CA LYS A 138 64.71 -9.95 -14.68
C LYS A 138 65.06 -10.74 -13.41
N ASN A 139 66.27 -10.50 -12.93
CA ASN A 139 66.96 -11.20 -11.85
C ASN A 139 66.29 -10.98 -10.48
N PRO A 140 66.38 -11.93 -9.54
CA PRO A 140 65.63 -11.91 -8.29
C PRO A 140 66.48 -11.44 -7.10
N LEU A 141 67.07 -10.24 -7.13
CA LEU A 141 67.78 -9.74 -5.95
C LEU A 141 67.68 -8.21 -5.78
N GLY A 142 67.01 -7.80 -4.70
CA GLY A 142 67.28 -6.56 -3.97
C GLY A 142 66.65 -5.28 -4.55
N ASN A 143 65.32 -5.16 -4.60
CA ASN A 143 64.70 -3.95 -5.17
C ASN A 143 63.49 -3.38 -4.40
N GLY A 144 63.26 -3.80 -3.15
CA GLY A 144 62.10 -3.35 -2.38
C GLY A 144 62.05 -1.84 -2.10
N GLN A 145 63.21 -1.16 -2.04
CA GLN A 145 63.29 0.26 -1.68
C GLN A 145 63.58 1.20 -2.86
N LEU A 146 64.09 0.68 -3.99
CA LEU A 146 64.43 1.47 -5.18
C LEU A 146 63.27 1.62 -6.17
N ARG A 147 62.27 0.73 -6.14
CA ARG A 147 61.07 0.81 -7.00
C ARG A 147 60.14 1.98 -6.66
N LEU A 148 60.25 2.58 -5.48
CA LEU A 148 59.52 3.81 -5.12
C LEU A 148 60.04 5.06 -5.86
N MET A 149 61.19 4.97 -6.53
CA MET A 149 61.73 6.02 -7.42
C MET A 149 61.47 5.71 -8.91
N ALA A 150 60.41 4.98 -9.24
CA ALA A 150 60.07 4.73 -10.64
C ALA A 150 59.63 6.05 -11.30
N PHE A 151 60.33 6.45 -12.37
CA PHE A 151 60.08 7.69 -13.10
C PHE A 151 59.07 7.53 -14.25
N GLU A 152 58.84 6.29 -14.70
CA GLU A 152 57.86 5.98 -15.73
C GLU A 152 56.50 5.59 -15.12
N GLN A 153 55.44 6.17 -15.67
CA GLN A 153 54.06 6.00 -15.19
C GLN A 153 53.61 4.52 -15.14
N ALA A 154 54.07 3.70 -16.08
CA ALA A 154 53.73 2.28 -16.15
C ALA A 154 54.41 1.46 -15.03
N GLU A 155 55.69 1.75 -14.73
CA GLU A 155 56.42 1.04 -13.68
C GLU A 155 55.87 1.36 -12.28
N LEU A 156 55.46 2.62 -12.04
CA LEU A 156 54.77 3.00 -10.79
C LEU A 156 53.47 2.24 -10.60
N TRP A 157 52.67 2.11 -11.66
CA TRP A 157 51.39 1.39 -11.62
C TRP A 157 51.59 -0.12 -11.39
N GLU A 158 52.57 -0.73 -12.06
CA GLU A 158 52.91 -2.14 -11.86
C GLU A 158 53.38 -2.41 -10.42
N CYS A 159 54.24 -1.55 -9.88
CA CYS A 159 54.70 -1.67 -8.49
C CYS A 159 53.54 -1.55 -7.49
N ALA A 160 52.62 -0.61 -7.70
CA ALA A 160 51.44 -0.46 -6.84
C ALA A 160 50.50 -1.68 -6.97
N SER A 161 50.32 -2.21 -8.18
CA SER A 161 49.49 -3.38 -8.44
C SER A 161 50.05 -4.66 -7.80
N GLU A 162 51.37 -4.82 -7.76
CA GLU A 162 52.03 -5.93 -7.08
C GLU A 162 51.82 -5.92 -5.56
N ARG A 163 51.48 -4.78 -4.94
CA ARG A 163 51.23 -4.67 -3.48
C ARG A 163 49.84 -5.18 -3.08
N ILE A 164 48.85 -5.09 -3.96
CA ILE A 164 47.44 -5.43 -3.65
C ILE A 164 47.30 -6.84 -3.02
N PRO A 165 47.90 -7.92 -3.58
CA PRO A 165 47.75 -9.27 -3.03
C PRO A 165 48.40 -9.46 -1.65
N TRP A 166 49.30 -8.56 -1.23
CA TRP A 166 49.91 -8.63 0.09
C TRP A 166 48.92 -8.24 1.18
N HIS A 167 48.02 -7.31 0.85
CA HIS A 167 46.98 -6.84 1.75
C HIS A 167 45.82 -7.85 1.88
N GLU A 168 45.62 -8.78 0.93
CA GLU A 168 44.61 -9.84 1.05
C GLU A 168 44.88 -10.81 2.22
N LYS A 169 46.13 -10.89 2.69
CA LYS A 169 46.54 -11.79 3.78
C LYS A 169 46.41 -11.17 5.17
N LEU A 170 45.99 -9.91 5.26
CA LEU A 170 45.91 -9.15 6.50
C LEU A 170 44.46 -8.82 6.82
N GLU A 171 43.96 -9.32 7.94
CA GLU A 171 42.53 -9.21 8.33
C GLU A 171 42.24 -8.07 9.33
N SER A 172 43.26 -7.34 9.80
CA SER A 172 43.04 -6.22 10.73
C SER A 172 42.27 -5.08 10.05
N GLU A 173 41.38 -4.39 10.78
CA GLU A 173 40.59 -3.27 10.24
C GLU A 173 41.44 -2.16 9.60
N GLU A 174 42.59 -1.82 10.20
CA GLU A 174 43.53 -0.84 9.62
C GLU A 174 44.18 -1.34 8.31
N ALA A 175 44.46 -2.64 8.21
CA ALA A 175 44.99 -3.22 6.97
C ALA A 175 43.96 -3.21 5.84
N ILE A 176 42.67 -3.39 6.17
CA ILE A 176 41.56 -3.26 5.22
C ILE A 176 41.49 -1.81 4.70
N GLN A 177 41.62 -0.79 5.57
CA GLN A 177 41.67 0.61 5.14
C GLN A 177 42.86 0.92 4.22
N ASN A 178 44.04 0.39 4.56
CA ASN A 178 45.22 0.53 3.70
C ASN A 178 45.03 -0.18 2.35
N HIS A 179 44.39 -1.36 2.34
CA HIS A 179 44.03 -2.07 1.11
C HIS A 179 43.11 -1.19 0.23
N ILE A 180 42.06 -0.59 0.82
CA ILE A 180 41.14 0.30 0.09
C ILE A 180 41.90 1.47 -0.53
N HIS A 181 42.78 2.11 0.23
CA HIS A 181 43.59 3.24 -0.26
C HIS A 181 44.46 2.85 -1.47
N GLU A 182 45.07 1.68 -1.42
CA GLU A 182 45.89 1.13 -2.49
C GLU A 182 45.06 0.83 -3.75
N LEU A 183 43.89 0.20 -3.60
CA LEU A 183 42.98 -0.07 -4.73
C LEU A 183 42.49 1.20 -5.42
N VAL A 184 42.13 2.22 -4.64
CA VAL A 184 41.72 3.53 -5.18
C VAL A 184 42.89 4.21 -5.91
N SER A 185 44.09 4.13 -5.35
CA SER A 185 45.31 4.71 -5.95
C SER A 185 45.71 4.06 -7.27
N VAL A 186 45.48 2.74 -7.41
CA VAL A 186 45.70 1.98 -8.66
C VAL A 186 44.58 2.23 -9.69
N GLY A 187 43.44 2.80 -9.26
CA GLY A 187 42.26 3.07 -10.09
C GLY A 187 41.29 1.89 -10.20
N ASN A 188 41.48 0.84 -9.39
CA ASN A 188 40.56 -0.30 -9.32
C ASN A 188 39.41 0.01 -8.34
N LEU A 189 38.49 0.87 -8.78
CA LEU A 189 37.37 1.33 -7.96
C LEU A 189 36.34 0.23 -7.66
N GLU A 190 36.13 -0.71 -8.59
CA GLU A 190 35.21 -1.84 -8.38
C GLU A 190 35.68 -2.76 -7.25
N GLY A 191 36.98 -3.08 -7.23
CA GLY A 191 37.60 -3.84 -6.14
C GLY A 191 37.50 -3.10 -4.80
N ALA A 192 37.73 -1.78 -4.80
CA ALA A 192 37.62 -0.97 -3.60
C ALA A 192 36.19 -0.97 -3.04
N VAL A 193 35.17 -0.80 -3.91
CA VAL A 193 33.75 -0.84 -3.51
C VAL A 193 33.38 -2.21 -2.94
N SER A 194 33.84 -3.31 -3.55
CA SER A 194 33.58 -4.67 -3.04
C SER A 194 34.10 -4.85 -1.60
N LEU A 195 35.33 -4.39 -1.34
CA LEU A 195 35.97 -4.49 -0.02
C LEU A 195 35.35 -3.54 1.01
N LEU A 196 34.87 -2.37 0.57
CA LEU A 196 34.12 -1.46 1.44
C LEU A 196 32.78 -2.05 1.87
N LEU A 197 32.05 -2.66 0.93
CA LEU A 197 30.74 -3.28 1.19
C LEU A 197 30.81 -4.56 2.02
N SER A 198 31.97 -5.23 2.06
CA SER A 198 32.19 -6.40 2.92
C SER A 198 32.44 -6.05 4.39
N THR A 199 32.56 -4.75 4.73
CA THR A 199 32.73 -4.30 6.12
C THR A 199 31.50 -4.67 6.96
N PRO A 200 31.68 -5.36 8.11
CA PRO A 200 30.56 -5.75 8.94
C PRO A 200 29.89 -4.53 9.60
N PRO A 201 28.56 -4.58 9.84
CA PRO A 201 27.82 -3.48 10.45
C PRO A 201 28.28 -3.11 11.87
N GLU A 202 28.94 -4.03 12.58
CA GLU A 202 29.44 -3.83 13.94
C GLU A 202 30.78 -3.07 14.01
N SER A 203 31.45 -2.85 12.87
CA SER A 203 32.74 -2.15 12.82
C SER A 203 32.58 -0.64 12.98
N SER A 204 33.54 0.01 13.66
CA SER A 204 33.60 1.48 13.78
C SER A 204 33.71 2.20 12.43
N TYR A 205 34.24 1.51 11.41
CA TYR A 205 34.43 2.07 10.07
C TYR A 205 33.22 1.87 9.16
N PHE A 206 32.16 1.16 9.59
CA PHE A 206 31.02 0.81 8.73
C PHE A 206 30.40 2.03 8.03
N TYR A 207 30.08 3.11 8.77
CA TYR A 207 29.45 4.29 8.19
C TYR A 207 30.37 5.05 7.22
N ALA A 208 31.65 5.20 7.58
CA ALA A 208 32.64 5.84 6.72
C ALA A 208 32.85 5.03 5.43
N ASN A 209 32.94 3.71 5.55
CA ASN A 209 33.12 2.80 4.42
C ASN A 209 31.87 2.76 3.52
N ALA A 210 30.67 2.79 4.12
CA ALA A 210 29.41 2.86 3.38
C ALA A 210 29.31 4.15 2.55
N LEU A 211 29.64 5.30 3.13
CA LEU A 211 29.67 6.58 2.42
C LEU A 211 30.67 6.54 1.26
N GLN A 212 31.88 6.04 1.50
CA GLN A 212 32.90 5.89 0.46
C GLN A 212 32.46 4.92 -0.65
N ALA A 213 31.84 3.78 -0.30
CA ALA A 213 31.34 2.82 -1.27
C ALA A 213 30.29 3.44 -2.20
N VAL A 214 29.35 4.20 -1.63
CA VAL A 214 28.32 4.93 -2.40
C VAL A 214 28.95 6.00 -3.29
N ALA A 215 29.89 6.79 -2.77
CA ALA A 215 30.56 7.83 -3.54
C ALA A 215 31.41 7.24 -4.69
N LEU A 216 32.23 6.23 -4.43
CA LEU A 216 33.09 5.59 -5.42
C LEU A 216 32.26 4.84 -6.48
N SER A 217 31.21 4.13 -6.07
CA SER A 217 30.33 3.42 -7.02
C SER A 217 29.63 4.37 -8.01
N SER A 218 29.27 5.58 -7.58
CA SER A 218 28.68 6.61 -8.44
C SER A 218 29.62 7.06 -9.57
N ALA A 219 30.94 7.02 -9.34
CA ALA A 219 31.95 7.35 -10.33
C ALA A 219 32.19 6.22 -11.34
N VAL A 220 31.86 4.97 -10.99
CA VAL A 220 32.06 3.80 -11.84
C VAL A 220 30.86 3.57 -12.76
N SER A 221 29.67 3.37 -12.19
CA SER A 221 28.47 3.13 -12.97
C SER A 221 27.19 3.28 -12.14
N LYS A 222 26.08 3.59 -12.82
CA LYS A 222 24.76 3.65 -12.18
C LYS A 222 24.33 2.29 -11.62
N SER A 223 24.63 1.19 -12.30
CA SER A 223 24.27 -0.16 -11.84
C SER A 223 25.01 -0.55 -10.57
N LEU A 224 26.30 -0.21 -10.47
CA LEU A 224 27.09 -0.46 -9.25
C LEU A 224 26.60 0.42 -8.10
N LEU A 225 26.24 1.68 -8.35
CA LEU A 225 25.65 2.56 -7.35
C LEU A 225 24.33 2.01 -6.80
N GLU A 226 23.43 1.53 -7.67
CA GLU A 226 22.18 0.89 -7.25
C GLU A 226 22.43 -0.33 -6.36
N LEU A 227 23.40 -1.17 -6.72
CA LEU A 227 23.77 -2.35 -5.92
C LEU A 227 24.37 -1.95 -4.56
N ALA A 228 25.32 -1.02 -4.56
CA ALA A 228 26.01 -0.56 -3.36
C ALA A 228 25.02 0.05 -2.36
N VAL A 229 24.14 0.94 -2.83
CA VAL A 229 23.12 1.57 -1.98
C VAL A 229 22.17 0.55 -1.37
N LYS A 230 21.76 -0.48 -2.11
CA LYS A 230 20.93 -1.56 -1.56
C LYS A 230 21.61 -2.32 -0.44
N VAL A 231 22.86 -2.71 -0.65
CA VAL A 231 23.65 -3.45 0.35
C VAL A 231 23.85 -2.60 1.60
N VAL A 232 24.22 -1.33 1.41
CA VAL A 232 24.36 -0.37 2.51
C VAL A 232 23.04 -0.19 3.25
N ALA A 233 21.93 0.07 2.56
CA ALA A 233 20.63 0.27 3.18
C ALA A 233 20.18 -0.98 3.96
N ALA A 234 20.37 -2.18 3.42
CA ALA A 234 20.06 -3.43 4.11
C ALA A 234 20.89 -3.61 5.39
N ASN A 235 22.18 -3.26 5.37
CA ASN A 235 23.03 -3.29 6.55
C ASN A 235 22.67 -2.20 7.58
N MET A 236 22.17 -1.03 7.12
CA MET A 236 21.70 0.05 8.00
C MET A 236 20.42 -0.31 8.76
N VAL A 237 19.55 -1.16 8.19
CA VAL A 237 18.37 -1.71 8.90
C VAL A 237 18.82 -2.56 10.10
N ARG A 238 19.93 -3.30 9.97
CA ARG A 238 20.45 -4.15 11.06
C ARG A 238 21.07 -3.35 12.22
N THR A 239 21.45 -2.11 11.98
CA THR A 239 22.12 -1.23 12.97
C THR A 239 21.19 -0.18 13.57
N ASP A 240 19.87 -0.36 13.44
CA ASP A 240 18.82 0.53 13.94
C ASP A 240 18.86 1.95 13.33
N GLN A 241 19.51 2.10 12.17
CA GLN A 241 19.57 3.33 11.37
C GLN A 241 18.74 3.20 10.08
N SER A 242 17.57 2.58 10.19
CA SER A 242 16.68 2.27 9.06
C SER A 242 16.27 3.51 8.24
N LEU A 243 16.11 4.67 8.90
CA LEU A 243 15.76 5.94 8.23
C LEU A 243 16.85 6.41 7.25
N SER A 244 18.13 6.33 7.64
CA SER A 244 19.24 6.73 6.77
C SER A 244 19.35 5.80 5.56
N GLY A 245 19.14 4.49 5.74
CA GLY A 245 19.06 3.52 4.64
C GLY A 245 17.91 3.83 3.67
N THR A 246 16.75 4.18 4.21
CA THR A 246 15.57 4.58 3.43
C THR A 246 15.85 5.82 2.57
N HIS A 247 16.49 6.85 3.13
CA HIS A 247 16.85 8.06 2.38
C HIS A 247 17.80 7.77 1.22
N LEU A 248 18.79 6.89 1.42
CA LEU A 248 19.69 6.47 0.34
C LEU A 248 18.93 5.73 -0.77
N LEU A 249 18.00 4.84 -0.42
CA LEU A 249 17.15 4.17 -1.41
C LEU A 249 16.30 5.18 -2.19
N CYS A 250 15.70 6.17 -1.52
CA CYS A 250 14.95 7.23 -2.18
C CYS A 250 15.81 8.04 -3.16
N ALA A 251 17.06 8.36 -2.80
CA ALA A 251 17.98 9.10 -3.66
C ALA A 251 18.28 8.39 -4.99
N VAL A 252 18.26 7.05 -4.98
CA VAL A 252 18.49 6.20 -6.16
C VAL A 252 17.19 5.93 -6.95
N GLY A 253 16.03 6.38 -6.45
CA GLY A 253 14.72 6.07 -7.03
C GLY A 253 14.16 4.69 -6.61
N ARG A 254 14.77 4.11 -5.58
CA ARG A 254 14.48 2.86 -4.84
C ARG A 254 13.14 2.76 -4.12
N TYR A 255 12.08 3.44 -4.56
CA TYR A 255 10.94 3.75 -3.68
C TYR A 255 10.21 2.53 -3.12
N GLN A 256 10.10 1.44 -3.88
CA GLN A 256 9.44 0.22 -3.42
C GLN A 256 10.23 -0.45 -2.28
N GLU A 257 11.55 -0.51 -2.39
CA GLU A 257 12.43 -1.07 -1.35
C GLU A 257 12.46 -0.18 -0.12
N ALA A 258 12.48 1.15 -0.32
CA ALA A 258 12.37 2.13 0.76
C ALA A 258 11.06 1.98 1.56
N CYS A 259 9.92 1.81 0.87
CA CYS A 259 8.65 1.53 1.53
C CYS A 259 8.69 0.22 2.32
N SER A 260 9.27 -0.85 1.76
CA SER A 260 9.40 -2.13 2.47
C SER A 260 10.21 -1.98 3.76
N GLN A 261 11.34 -1.26 3.72
CA GLN A 261 12.17 -1.05 4.91
C GLN A 261 11.44 -0.25 5.98
N LEU A 262 10.68 0.78 5.61
CA LEU A 262 9.85 1.53 6.55
C LEU A 262 8.76 0.65 7.17
N GLN A 263 8.14 -0.24 6.39
CA GLN A 263 7.14 -1.19 6.90
C GLN A 263 7.76 -2.22 7.84
N ASP A 264 8.94 -2.74 7.51
CA ASP A 264 9.68 -3.68 8.36
C ASP A 264 10.13 -3.03 9.68
N ALA A 265 10.38 -1.72 9.68
CA ALA A 265 10.68 -0.91 10.87
C ALA A 265 9.42 -0.48 11.66
N GLY A 266 8.21 -0.78 11.19
CA GLY A 266 6.95 -0.38 11.81
C GLY A 266 6.48 1.05 11.51
N CYS A 267 7.19 1.79 10.66
CA CYS A 267 6.85 3.16 10.25
C CYS A 267 5.82 3.16 9.10
N TRP A 268 4.62 2.62 9.36
CA TRP A 268 3.59 2.39 8.33
C TRP A 268 3.06 3.68 7.68
N THR A 269 2.87 4.74 8.47
CA THR A 269 2.37 6.03 7.98
C THR A 269 3.37 6.70 7.04
N ASP A 270 4.66 6.59 7.36
CA ASP A 270 5.73 7.18 6.56
C ASP A 270 5.88 6.42 5.25
N ALA A 271 5.77 5.08 5.29
CA ALA A 271 5.75 4.24 4.09
C ALA A 271 4.57 4.58 3.17
N ALA A 272 3.37 4.76 3.73
CA ALA A 272 2.19 5.16 2.95
C ALA A 272 2.35 6.55 2.33
N THR A 273 2.94 7.50 3.06
CA THR A 273 3.21 8.85 2.57
C THR A 273 4.23 8.82 1.42
N LEU A 274 5.33 8.08 1.58
CA LEU A 274 6.33 7.89 0.54
C LEU A 274 5.76 7.19 -0.71
N ALA A 275 4.91 6.19 -0.50
CA ALA A 275 4.21 5.53 -1.59
C ALA A 275 3.27 6.49 -2.32
N ALA A 276 2.55 7.36 -1.60
CA ALA A 276 1.63 8.32 -2.19
C ALA A 276 2.33 9.36 -3.07
N THR A 277 3.58 9.73 -2.74
CA THR A 277 4.34 10.73 -3.51
C THR A 277 5.05 10.13 -4.74
N HIS A 278 5.57 8.90 -4.63
CA HIS A 278 6.45 8.34 -5.67
C HIS A 278 5.92 7.09 -6.38
N LEU A 279 5.09 6.28 -5.74
CA LEU A 279 4.54 5.05 -6.33
C LEU A 279 3.18 5.31 -6.98
N LYS A 280 2.84 4.54 -8.02
CA LYS A 280 1.57 4.64 -8.73
C LYS A 280 1.01 3.25 -9.04
N GLY A 281 -0.31 3.17 -9.15
CA GLY A 281 -1.00 1.94 -9.55
C GLY A 281 -0.78 0.79 -8.56
N SER A 282 -0.32 -0.35 -9.07
CA SER A 282 -0.16 -1.60 -8.31
C SER A 282 0.81 -1.47 -7.15
N ASP A 283 1.89 -0.70 -7.32
CA ASP A 283 2.95 -0.65 -6.30
C ASP A 283 2.48 0.13 -5.07
N TYR A 284 1.70 1.20 -5.28
CA TYR A 284 1.02 1.91 -4.20
C TYR A 284 -0.01 1.01 -3.49
N ALA A 285 -0.82 0.28 -4.27
CA ALA A 285 -1.82 -0.63 -3.72
C ALA A 285 -1.19 -1.72 -2.85
N ARG A 286 -0.06 -2.30 -3.26
CA ARG A 286 0.66 -3.32 -2.50
C ARG A 286 1.18 -2.80 -1.16
N VAL A 287 1.69 -1.56 -1.10
CA VAL A 287 2.13 -0.94 0.16
C VAL A 287 0.94 -0.79 1.12
N LEU A 288 -0.19 -0.28 0.64
CA LEU A 288 -1.39 -0.13 1.46
C LEU A 288 -1.99 -1.48 1.89
N GLN A 289 -2.00 -2.48 1.01
CA GLN A 289 -2.50 -3.82 1.31
C GLN A 289 -1.71 -4.47 2.44
N ARG A 290 -0.37 -4.38 2.39
CA ARG A 290 0.48 -4.89 3.47
C ARG A 290 0.24 -4.17 4.80
N TRP A 291 -0.06 -2.87 4.75
CA TRP A 291 -0.46 -2.13 5.96
C TRP A 291 -1.82 -2.58 6.48
N ALA A 292 -2.80 -2.79 5.59
CA ALA A 292 -4.12 -3.30 5.95
C ALA A 292 -4.03 -4.68 6.63
N GLU A 293 -3.22 -5.59 6.07
CA GLU A 293 -2.95 -6.91 6.65
C GLU A 293 -2.35 -6.81 8.06
N HIS A 294 -1.40 -5.89 8.27
CA HIS A 294 -0.84 -5.65 9.60
C HIS A 294 -1.88 -5.13 10.59
N VAL A 295 -2.70 -4.15 10.19
CA VAL A 295 -3.76 -3.59 11.06
C VAL A 295 -4.81 -4.65 11.39
N HIS A 296 -5.16 -5.52 10.44
CA HIS A 296 -6.11 -6.63 10.66
C HIS A 296 -5.57 -7.67 11.65
N HIS A 297 -4.34 -8.14 11.44
CA HIS A 297 -3.79 -9.26 12.22
C HIS A 297 -3.09 -8.86 13.52
N ALA A 298 -2.41 -7.70 13.56
CA ALA A 298 -1.62 -7.27 14.71
C ALA A 298 -2.37 -6.29 15.62
N GLU A 299 -3.10 -5.33 15.04
CA GLU A 299 -3.87 -4.36 15.82
C GLU A 299 -5.31 -4.79 16.09
N HIS A 300 -5.80 -5.83 15.38
CA HIS A 300 -7.18 -6.33 15.46
C HIS A 300 -8.25 -5.26 15.22
N ASN A 301 -7.94 -4.22 14.44
CA ASN A 301 -8.87 -3.15 14.10
C ASN A 301 -9.43 -3.35 12.69
N ILE A 302 -10.53 -4.11 12.59
CA ILE A 302 -11.12 -4.48 11.30
C ILE A 302 -11.57 -3.24 10.49
N TRP A 303 -12.17 -2.25 11.13
CA TRP A 303 -12.68 -1.06 10.43
C TRP A 303 -11.57 -0.25 9.80
N ARG A 304 -10.46 -0.07 10.51
CA ARG A 304 -9.27 0.61 9.96
C ARG A 304 -8.63 -0.20 8.84
N ALA A 305 -8.57 -1.53 8.97
CA ALA A 305 -8.09 -2.40 7.89
C ALA A 305 -8.98 -2.30 6.64
N LEU A 306 -10.31 -2.27 6.80
CA LEU A 306 -11.26 -2.11 5.68
C LEU A 306 -11.06 -0.79 4.93
N ILE A 307 -10.84 0.33 5.64
CA ILE A 307 -10.53 1.61 5.00
C ILE A 307 -9.27 1.48 4.12
N LEU A 308 -8.22 0.82 4.64
CA LEU A 308 -6.98 0.63 3.91
C LEU A 308 -7.13 -0.32 2.70
N TYR A 309 -7.88 -1.41 2.84
CA TYR A 309 -8.19 -2.33 1.74
C TYR A 309 -8.97 -1.63 0.62
N VAL A 310 -9.99 -0.83 0.96
CA VAL A 310 -10.74 -0.04 -0.03
C VAL A 310 -9.85 0.99 -0.71
N ALA A 311 -8.99 1.70 0.05
CA ALA A 311 -8.04 2.66 -0.50
C ALA A 311 -6.99 2.02 -1.43
N ALA A 312 -6.62 0.76 -1.15
CA ALA A 312 -5.76 -0.05 -2.01
C ALA A 312 -6.49 -0.60 -3.26
N GLY A 313 -7.83 -0.64 -3.23
CA GLY A 313 -8.67 -1.31 -4.22
C GLY A 313 -8.75 -2.82 -4.09
N ALA A 314 -8.33 -3.33 -2.93
CA ALA A 314 -8.28 -4.74 -2.55
C ALA A 314 -9.62 -5.16 -1.91
N LEU A 315 -10.71 -5.10 -2.70
CA LEU A 315 -12.07 -5.37 -2.19
C LEU A 315 -12.29 -6.84 -1.81
N GLN A 316 -11.55 -7.77 -2.41
CA GLN A 316 -11.64 -9.20 -2.08
C GLN A 316 -11.12 -9.46 -0.67
N GLU A 317 -10.00 -8.83 -0.34
CA GLU A 317 -9.36 -8.90 0.97
C GLU A 317 -10.24 -8.25 2.04
N ALA A 318 -10.94 -7.16 1.70
CA ALA A 318 -11.95 -6.57 2.58
C ALA A 318 -13.10 -7.54 2.89
N LEU A 319 -13.64 -8.23 1.88
CA LEU A 319 -14.68 -9.25 2.08
C LEU A 319 -14.18 -10.47 2.86
N ALA A 320 -12.94 -10.89 2.60
CA ALA A 320 -12.31 -11.98 3.35
C ALA A 320 -12.14 -11.61 4.84
N ALA A 321 -11.70 -10.39 5.15
CA ALA A 321 -11.58 -9.90 6.52
C ALA A 321 -12.94 -9.87 7.24
N LEU A 322 -14.02 -9.44 6.56
CA LEU A 322 -15.39 -9.46 7.12
C LEU A 322 -15.90 -10.88 7.36
N ARG A 323 -15.56 -11.83 6.49
CA ARG A 323 -15.90 -13.25 6.64
C ARG A 323 -15.18 -13.87 7.83
N GLU A 324 -13.89 -13.58 8.01
CA GLU A 324 -13.10 -14.04 9.16
C GLU A 324 -13.65 -13.50 10.49
N ALA A 325 -14.06 -12.22 10.50
CA ALA A 325 -14.70 -11.61 11.67
C ALA A 325 -16.15 -12.04 11.90
N GLN A 326 -16.72 -12.89 11.04
CA GLN A 326 -18.10 -13.37 11.12
C GLN A 326 -19.15 -12.24 11.15
N LEU A 327 -18.95 -11.20 10.32
CA LEU A 327 -19.86 -10.04 10.18
C LEU A 327 -20.64 -10.10 8.84
N PRO A 328 -21.62 -11.02 8.69
CA PRO A 328 -22.37 -11.22 7.45
C PRO A 328 -23.21 -10.01 7.02
N ASP A 329 -23.79 -9.32 7.99
CA ASP A 329 -24.62 -8.13 7.81
C ASP A 329 -23.79 -6.97 7.24
N THR A 330 -22.64 -6.72 7.85
CA THR A 330 -21.69 -5.70 7.40
C THR A 330 -21.18 -6.01 5.99
N ALA A 331 -20.86 -7.28 5.69
CA ALA A 331 -20.43 -7.70 4.35
C ALA A 331 -21.50 -7.47 3.28
N ALA A 332 -22.76 -7.84 3.56
CA ALA A 332 -23.87 -7.60 2.64
C ALA A 332 -24.08 -6.09 2.41
N MET A 333 -24.08 -5.31 3.48
CA MET A 333 -24.26 -3.86 3.40
C MET A 333 -23.09 -3.14 2.73
N PHE A 334 -21.87 -3.67 2.87
CA PHE A 334 -20.68 -3.15 2.19
C PHE A 334 -20.80 -3.30 0.66
N ILE A 335 -21.27 -4.45 0.18
CA ILE A 335 -21.52 -4.67 -1.25
C ILE A 335 -22.56 -3.69 -1.77
N PHE A 336 -23.67 -3.50 -1.05
CA PHE A 336 -24.70 -2.55 -1.46
C PHE A 336 -24.25 -1.11 -1.47
N ALA A 337 -23.55 -0.67 -0.42
CA ALA A 337 -22.99 0.66 -0.39
C ALA A 337 -22.05 0.87 -1.59
N CYS A 338 -21.18 -0.12 -1.88
CA CYS A 338 -20.32 -0.05 -3.06
C CYS A 338 -21.12 0.06 -4.37
N HIS A 339 -22.15 -0.77 -4.57
CA HIS A 339 -23.00 -0.70 -5.77
C HIS A 339 -23.72 0.64 -5.92
N GLU A 340 -24.32 1.16 -4.85
CA GLU A 340 -25.01 2.46 -4.86
C GLU A 340 -24.06 3.59 -5.25
N ILE A 341 -22.85 3.63 -4.67
CA ILE A 341 -21.84 4.65 -4.97
C ILE A 341 -21.33 4.51 -6.42
N LEU A 342 -21.17 3.28 -6.91
CA LEU A 342 -20.79 3.02 -8.31
C LEU A 342 -21.86 3.51 -9.28
N ASP A 343 -23.13 3.22 -9.01
CA ASP A 343 -24.25 3.64 -9.83
C ASP A 343 -24.42 5.17 -9.83
N GLU A 344 -24.24 5.83 -8.67
CA GLU A 344 -24.25 7.29 -8.54
C GLU A 344 -23.13 7.95 -9.37
N TYR A 345 -21.92 7.39 -9.30
CA TYR A 345 -20.79 7.89 -10.09
C TYR A 345 -21.01 7.72 -11.60
N LEU A 346 -21.53 6.56 -12.03
CA LEU A 346 -21.86 6.33 -13.45
C LEU A 346 -23.01 7.20 -13.94
N SER A 347 -23.94 7.57 -13.05
CA SER A 347 -25.09 8.43 -13.36
C SER A 347 -24.75 9.92 -13.36
N THR A 348 -23.53 10.31 -12.93
CA THR A 348 -23.07 11.70 -12.93
C THR A 348 -22.31 11.98 -14.23
N PRO A 349 -22.95 12.52 -15.29
CA PRO A 349 -22.24 12.93 -16.49
C PRO A 349 -21.30 14.10 -16.14
N GLY A 350 -20.02 13.93 -16.39
CA GLY A 350 -19.07 15.03 -16.36
C GLY A 350 -19.49 16.10 -17.38
N SER A 351 -19.56 17.33 -16.92
CA SER A 351 -19.68 18.53 -17.73
C SER A 351 -18.52 18.65 -18.72
N ASP A 352 -18.88 19.12 -19.92
CA ASP A 352 -18.03 19.72 -20.96
C ASP A 352 -17.19 18.78 -21.85
N GLU A 353 -17.80 18.39 -22.98
CA GLU A 353 -17.38 18.66 -24.36
C GLU A 353 -17.85 17.54 -25.30
N GLU A 354 -18.56 17.95 -26.34
CA GLU A 354 -19.10 17.10 -27.40
C GLU A 354 -17.99 16.26 -28.04
N SER A 355 -18.07 14.94 -27.92
CA SER A 355 -17.38 14.04 -28.84
C SER A 355 -18.16 12.73 -29.00
N ASP A 356 -18.79 12.66 -30.16
CA ASP A 356 -19.19 11.50 -30.95
C ASP A 356 -19.52 10.19 -30.22
N SER A 357 -20.82 9.89 -30.29
CA SER A 357 -21.40 8.56 -30.23
C SER A 357 -20.56 7.52 -31.00
N SER A 358 -19.87 6.62 -30.29
CA SER A 358 -19.77 5.16 -30.58
C SER A 358 -18.59 4.43 -29.90
N THR A 359 -18.23 4.71 -28.63
CA THR A 359 -17.30 3.81 -27.90
C THR A 359 -17.47 3.76 -26.37
N ASN A 360 -18.63 4.13 -25.82
CA ASN A 360 -18.85 4.17 -24.36
C ASN A 360 -19.44 2.87 -23.78
N ASN A 361 -18.74 1.74 -23.96
CA ASN A 361 -19.13 0.46 -23.34
C ASN A 361 -18.00 -0.26 -22.59
N ASN A 362 -16.91 0.42 -22.24
CA ASN A 362 -16.02 -0.06 -21.18
C ASN A 362 -16.57 0.39 -19.83
N LYS A 363 -17.68 -0.23 -19.40
CA LYS A 363 -18.12 -0.16 -18.00
C LYS A 363 -16.90 -0.42 -17.11
N LEU A 364 -16.66 0.44 -16.13
CA LEU A 364 -15.75 0.20 -15.01
C LEU A 364 -16.29 -0.99 -14.20
N ASN A 365 -16.21 -2.19 -14.75
CA ASN A 365 -16.62 -3.41 -14.07
C ASN A 365 -15.52 -3.70 -13.07
N LEU A 366 -15.76 -3.39 -11.78
CA LEU A 366 -15.00 -4.04 -10.72
C LEU A 366 -15.43 -5.52 -10.69
N PRO A 367 -14.60 -6.47 -11.15
CA PRO A 367 -15.00 -7.87 -11.28
C PRO A 367 -15.42 -8.48 -9.93
N VAL A 368 -14.86 -7.94 -8.85
CA VAL A 368 -15.09 -8.32 -7.47
C VAL A 368 -16.51 -8.02 -6.99
N LEU A 369 -17.14 -6.98 -7.54
CA LEU A 369 -18.49 -6.56 -7.17
C LEU A 369 -19.56 -7.07 -8.14
N ASN A 370 -19.21 -7.91 -9.11
CA ASN A 370 -20.20 -8.48 -10.03
C ASN A 370 -21.18 -9.37 -9.23
N PRO A 371 -22.51 -9.24 -9.37
CA PRO A 371 -23.48 -10.15 -8.75
C PRO A 371 -23.26 -11.64 -9.07
N GLU A 372 -22.55 -11.96 -10.16
CA GLU A 372 -22.18 -13.33 -10.54
C GLU A 372 -20.87 -13.83 -9.90
N ASN A 373 -20.19 -13.01 -9.10
CA ASN A 373 -18.95 -13.39 -8.44
C ASN A 373 -19.23 -14.34 -7.26
N GLU A 374 -18.45 -15.42 -7.16
CA GLU A 374 -18.55 -16.42 -6.09
C GLU A 374 -18.48 -15.80 -4.68
N ASP A 375 -17.64 -14.78 -4.47
CA ASP A 375 -17.51 -14.10 -3.18
C ASP A 375 -18.80 -13.34 -2.81
N VAL A 376 -19.44 -12.69 -3.79
CA VAL A 376 -20.69 -11.93 -3.59
C VAL A 376 -21.86 -12.88 -3.31
N ILE A 377 -21.93 -14.01 -4.03
CA ILE A 377 -22.93 -15.05 -3.81
C ILE A 377 -22.77 -15.65 -2.40
N ALA A 378 -21.53 -15.98 -2.01
CA ALA A 378 -21.24 -16.54 -0.68
C ALA A 378 -21.63 -15.59 0.46
N VAL A 379 -21.38 -14.29 0.30
CA VAL A 379 -21.85 -13.27 1.27
C VAL A 379 -23.37 -13.26 1.37
N GLY A 380 -24.07 -13.32 0.22
CA GLY A 380 -25.53 -13.36 0.19
C GLY A 380 -26.13 -14.58 0.88
N GLU A 381 -25.55 -15.77 0.66
CA GLU A 381 -25.96 -17.01 1.32
C GLU A 381 -25.70 -16.97 2.83
N TYR A 382 -24.51 -16.53 3.23
CA TYR A 382 -24.13 -16.44 4.64
C TYR A 382 -25.00 -15.43 5.40
N TYR A 383 -25.30 -14.28 4.78
CA TYR A 383 -26.23 -13.31 5.32
C TYR A 383 -27.66 -13.85 5.42
N GLY A 384 -28.14 -14.62 4.43
CA GLY A 384 -29.44 -15.29 4.50
C GLY A 384 -29.54 -16.29 5.66
N GLN A 385 -28.47 -17.03 5.95
CA GLN A 385 -28.41 -17.91 7.12
C GLN A 385 -28.42 -17.10 8.43
N HIS A 386 -27.64 -16.03 8.50
CA HIS A 386 -27.59 -15.14 9.65
C HIS A 386 -28.97 -14.51 9.95
N GLN A 387 -29.65 -14.04 8.92
CA GLN A 387 -31.02 -13.53 8.99
C GLN A 387 -31.98 -14.55 9.63
N ARG A 388 -31.99 -15.80 9.17
CA ARG A 388 -32.84 -16.85 9.76
C ARG A 388 -32.50 -17.09 11.23
N LYS A 389 -31.21 -17.12 11.58
CA LYS A 389 -30.75 -17.26 12.96
C LYS A 389 -31.22 -16.09 13.84
N LEU A 390 -31.12 -14.85 13.35
CA LEU A 390 -31.61 -13.65 14.04
C LEU A 390 -33.09 -13.76 14.37
N VAL A 391 -33.92 -14.19 13.41
CA VAL A 391 -35.35 -14.34 13.64
C VAL A 391 -35.63 -15.36 14.74
N HIS A 392 -34.96 -16.51 14.72
CA HIS A 392 -35.10 -17.50 15.79
C HIS A 392 -34.74 -16.92 17.16
N MET A 393 -33.61 -16.22 17.27
CA MET A 393 -33.21 -15.56 18.53
C MET A 393 -34.25 -14.53 19.01
N CYS A 394 -34.81 -13.73 18.10
CA CYS A 394 -35.82 -12.73 18.45
C CYS A 394 -37.16 -13.38 18.86
N MET A 395 -37.52 -14.53 18.27
CA MET A 395 -38.71 -15.29 18.67
C MET A 395 -38.56 -15.93 20.05
N ASP A 396 -37.34 -16.35 20.40
CA ASP A 396 -37.04 -16.98 21.69
C ASP A 396 -36.87 -15.96 22.84
N SER A 397 -36.56 -14.69 22.52
CA SER A 397 -36.47 -13.61 23.50
C SER A 397 -37.86 -13.13 23.94
N GLN A 398 -38.23 -13.40 25.20
CA GLN A 398 -39.42 -12.81 25.81
C GLN A 398 -39.25 -11.30 26.05
N PRO A 399 -40.29 -10.48 25.88
CA PRO A 399 -40.23 -9.06 26.21
C PRO A 399 -39.95 -8.91 27.70
N TYR A 400 -38.77 -8.38 28.04
CA TYR A 400 -38.38 -8.09 29.42
C TYR A 400 -39.47 -7.25 30.09
N SER A 401 -40.13 -7.85 31.08
CA SER A 401 -41.10 -7.19 31.94
C SER A 401 -40.38 -6.72 33.20
N ASP A 402 -39.76 -5.55 33.13
CA ASP A 402 -39.56 -4.70 34.31
C ASP A 402 -40.66 -3.65 34.36
#